data_AF-X1MLV8-F1
#
_entry.id   AF-X1MLV8-F1
#
_cell.length_a   1.000
_cell.length_b   1.000
_cell.length_c   1.000
_cell.angle_alpha   90.00
_cell.angle_beta   90.00
_cell.angle_gamma   90.00
#
_symmetry.space_group_name_H-M   'P 1'
#
loop_
_entity.id
_entity.type
_entity.pdbx_description
1 polymer ?
#
loop_
_entity_poly.entity_id
_entity_poly.type
_entity_poly.pdbx_seq_one_letter_code
_entity_poly.pdbx_strand_id
1 'polypeptide(L)'
;MSISDACFNVATPLFRNWMLIDAAKRYASVEQRPDALAATINARASVYDAGSVGVLTEEEVKAINGDLEGIANAIRDGLLPTAKKRLEDLSEQTFMHALEKVVQCECSQGFNVNSVS
;
A
#
# COMPACT_ATOMS: atom_id res chain seq x y z
N MET A 1 -18.31 13.62 6.61
CA MET A 1 -18.71 12.85 5.41
C MET A 1 -17.99 11.52 5.51
N SER A 2 -18.71 10.41 5.63
CA SER A 2 -18.12 9.07 5.61
C SER A 2 -17.89 8.62 4.17
N ILE A 3 -16.94 7.71 3.93
CA ILE A 3 -16.80 7.05 2.63
C ILE A 3 -18.05 6.19 2.36
N SER A 4 -18.43 6.05 1.10
CA SER A 4 -19.52 5.17 0.66
C SER A 4 -19.15 3.70 0.84
N ASP A 5 -20.17 2.85 1.03
CA ASP A 5 -19.96 1.40 1.18
C ASP A 5 -19.26 0.78 -0.04
N ALA A 6 -19.52 1.31 -1.23
CA ALA A 6 -18.86 0.87 -2.47
C ALA A 6 -17.35 1.17 -2.42
N CYS A 7 -16.97 2.38 -2.02
CA CYS A 7 -15.56 2.78 -1.95
C CYS A 7 -14.84 2.28 -0.70
N PHE A 8 -15.57 1.84 0.33
CA PHE A 8 -15.01 1.13 1.49
C PHE A 8 -14.27 -0.15 1.08
N ASN A 9 -14.80 -0.89 0.10
CA ASN A 9 -14.17 -2.11 -0.42
C ASN A 9 -12.91 -1.82 -1.26
N VAL A 10 -12.79 -0.61 -1.83
CA VAL A 10 -11.57 -0.13 -2.49
C VAL A 10 -10.55 0.33 -1.43
N ALA A 11 -10.99 1.10 -0.44
CA ALA A 11 -10.15 1.67 0.61
C ALA A 11 -9.47 0.60 1.47
N THR A 12 -10.22 -0.42 1.89
CA THR A 12 -9.76 -1.42 2.85
C THR A 12 -8.46 -2.13 2.45
N PRO A 13 -8.35 -2.75 1.26
CA PRO A 13 -7.10 -3.41 0.85
C PRO A 13 -5.95 -2.42 0.64
N LEU A 14 -6.23 -1.22 0.10
CA LEU A 14 -5.19 -0.21 -0.15
C LEU A 14 -4.57 0.32 1.15
N PHE A 15 -5.39 0.68 2.13
CA PHE A 15 -4.89 1.15 3.42
C PHE A 15 -4.29 0.01 4.25
N ARG A 16 -4.72 -1.24 4.07
CA ARG A 16 -4.03 -2.41 4.63
C ARG A 16 -2.61 -2.53 4.08
N ASN A 17 -2.41 -2.40 2.77
CA ASN A 17 -1.08 -2.41 2.16
C ASN A 17 -0.20 -1.33 2.80
N TRP A 18 -0.70 -0.09 2.84
CA TRP A 18 0.01 1.03 3.46
C TRP A 18 0.37 0.76 4.92
N MET A 19 -0.57 0.28 5.75
CA MET A 19 -0.31 0.01 7.17
C MET A 19 0.80 -1.02 7.37
N LEU A 20 0.89 -2.04 6.51
CA LEU A 20 1.94 -3.06 6.60
C LEU A 20 3.31 -2.50 6.19
N ILE A 21 3.35 -1.62 5.18
CA ILE A 21 4.56 -0.92 4.76
C ILE A 21 5.02 0.06 5.87
N ASP A 22 4.09 0.81 6.46
CA ASP A 22 4.37 1.71 7.58
C ASP A 22 4.84 0.94 8.83
N ALA A 23 4.29 -0.25 9.10
CA ALA A 23 4.78 -1.12 10.16
C ALA A 23 6.23 -1.56 9.90
N ALA A 24 6.55 -2.00 8.69
CA ALA A 24 7.93 -2.34 8.32
C ALA A 24 8.89 -1.15 8.51
N LYS A 25 8.47 0.07 8.12
CA LYS A 25 9.21 1.31 8.36
C LYS A 25 9.46 1.56 9.86
N ARG A 26 8.44 1.39 10.70
CA ARG A 26 8.55 1.57 12.16
C ARG A 26 9.54 0.58 12.77
N TYR A 27 9.43 -0.71 12.43
CA TYR A 27 10.37 -1.73 12.90
C TYR A 27 11.80 -1.46 12.44
N ALA A 28 11.99 -1.08 11.18
CA ALA A 28 13.31 -0.70 10.66
C ALA A 28 13.89 0.52 11.40
N SER A 29 13.04 1.49 11.79
CA SER A 29 13.45 2.70 12.50
C SER A 29 13.91 2.46 13.93
N VAL A 30 13.48 1.36 14.56
CA VAL A 30 13.94 0.91 15.88
C VAL A 30 14.90 -0.29 15.79
N GLU A 31 15.48 -0.51 14.61
CA GLU A 31 16.48 -1.55 14.33
C GLU A 31 16.01 -3.00 14.60
N GLN A 32 14.70 -3.24 14.63
CA GLN A 32 14.09 -4.56 14.77
C GLN A 32 14.08 -5.28 13.42
N ARG A 33 15.24 -5.78 12.99
CA ARG A 33 15.44 -6.41 11.66
C ARG A 33 14.46 -7.56 11.36
N PRO A 34 14.23 -8.54 12.25
CA PRO A 34 13.33 -9.66 11.95
C PRO A 34 11.89 -9.19 11.72
N ASP A 35 11.42 -8.27 12.53
CA ASP A 35 10.05 -7.74 12.45
C ASP A 35 9.88 -6.84 11.22
N ALA A 36 10.89 -6.03 10.89
CA ALA A 36 10.91 -5.25 9.66
C ALA A 36 10.83 -6.14 8.41
N LEU A 37 11.58 -7.26 8.39
CA LEU A 37 11.53 -8.21 7.29
C LEU A 37 10.16 -8.90 7.21
N ALA A 38 9.63 -9.37 8.34
CA ALA A 38 8.34 -10.04 8.40
C ALA A 38 7.20 -9.10 7.93
N ALA A 39 7.19 -7.85 8.41
CA ALA A 39 6.22 -6.85 7.98
C ALA A 39 6.35 -6.52 6.49
N THR A 40 7.58 -6.44 5.95
CA THR A 40 7.82 -6.23 4.51
C THR A 40 7.26 -7.40 3.68
N ILE A 41 7.44 -8.65 4.14
CA ILE A 41 6.88 -9.84 3.46
C ILE A 41 5.35 -9.83 3.52
N ASN A 42 4.77 -9.47 4.67
CA ASN A 42 3.32 -9.36 4.81
C ASN A 42 2.73 -8.25 3.93
N ALA A 43 3.44 -7.12 3.78
CA ALA A 43 3.05 -6.07 2.85
C ALA A 43 2.99 -6.59 1.42
N ARG A 44 3.96 -7.42 0.99
CA ARG A 44 3.94 -8.04 -0.34
C ARG A 44 2.73 -8.94 -0.55
N ALA A 45 2.42 -9.78 0.44
CA ALA A 45 1.23 -10.63 0.39
C ALA A 45 -0.05 -9.80 0.26
N SER A 46 -0.18 -8.74 1.06
CA SER A 46 -1.33 -7.83 1.00
C SER A 46 -1.46 -7.12 -0.35
N VAL A 47 -0.34 -6.74 -0.98
CA VAL A 47 -0.33 -6.14 -2.33
C VAL A 47 -0.85 -7.13 -3.38
N TYR A 48 -0.43 -8.40 -3.31
CA TYR A 48 -1.00 -9.43 -4.19
C TYR A 48 -2.49 -9.63 -3.96
N ASP A 49 -2.94 -9.67 -2.69
CA ASP A 49 -4.36 -9.81 -2.36
C ASP A 49 -5.17 -8.64 -2.95
N ALA A 50 -4.67 -7.41 -2.84
CA ALA A 50 -5.30 -6.21 -3.41
C ALA A 50 -5.41 -6.26 -4.95
N GLY A 51 -4.43 -6.87 -5.62
CA GLY A 51 -4.50 -7.16 -7.06
C GLY A 51 -5.55 -8.22 -7.40
N SER A 52 -5.62 -9.29 -6.60
CA SER A 52 -6.56 -10.40 -6.83
C SER A 52 -8.02 -9.98 -6.75
N VAL A 53 -8.32 -8.96 -5.93
CA VAL A 53 -9.66 -8.37 -5.79
C VAL A 53 -9.90 -7.19 -6.73
N GLY A 54 -8.97 -6.92 -7.66
CA GLY A 54 -9.12 -5.93 -8.72
C GLY A 54 -8.99 -4.46 -8.29
N VAL A 55 -8.47 -4.20 -7.09
CA VAL A 55 -8.28 -2.83 -6.59
C VAL A 55 -6.96 -2.22 -7.08
N LEU A 56 -5.93 -3.06 -7.21
CA LEU A 56 -4.69 -2.72 -7.91
C LEU A 56 -4.65 -3.40 -9.28
N THR A 57 -4.09 -2.71 -10.28
CA THR A 57 -3.76 -3.32 -11.57
C THR A 57 -2.55 -4.24 -11.45
N GLU A 58 -2.34 -5.09 -12.45
CA GLU A 58 -1.17 -5.98 -12.48
C GLU A 58 0.15 -5.18 -12.46
N GLU A 59 0.21 -4.05 -13.16
CA GLU A 59 1.36 -3.16 -13.20
C GLU A 59 1.63 -2.52 -11.83
N GLU A 60 0.57 -2.05 -11.15
CA GLU A 60 0.67 -1.50 -9.79
C GLU A 60 1.17 -2.55 -8.80
N VAL A 61 0.62 -3.77 -8.86
CA VAL A 61 1.06 -4.91 -8.04
C VAL A 61 2.54 -5.19 -8.29
N LYS A 62 2.95 -5.28 -9.55
CA LYS A 62 4.34 -5.56 -9.93
C LYS A 62 5.31 -4.48 -9.47
N ALA A 63 4.94 -3.21 -9.61
CA ALA A 63 5.75 -2.08 -9.19
C ALA A 63 5.98 -2.11 -7.66
N ILE A 64 4.89 -2.14 -6.89
CA ILE A 64 4.96 -2.10 -5.41
C ILE A 64 5.69 -3.35 -4.88
N ASN A 65 5.39 -4.54 -5.42
CA ASN A 65 6.06 -5.77 -4.98
C ASN A 65 7.54 -5.82 -5.37
N GLY A 66 7.93 -5.23 -6.50
CA GLY A 66 9.33 -5.09 -6.90
C GLY A 66 10.11 -4.21 -5.92
N ASP A 67 9.52 -3.10 -5.49
CA ASP A 67 10.13 -2.23 -4.47
C ASP A 67 10.26 -2.96 -3.13
N LEU A 68 9.20 -3.60 -2.65
CA LEU A 68 9.21 -4.37 -1.41
C LEU A 68 10.19 -5.55 -1.44
N GLU A 69 10.39 -6.19 -2.58
CA GLU A 69 11.41 -7.22 -2.75
C GLU A 69 12.82 -6.66 -2.60
N GLY A 70 13.10 -5.53 -3.26
CA GLY A 70 14.37 -4.85 -3.10
C GLY A 70 14.64 -4.39 -1.66
N ILE A 71 13.60 -3.96 -0.95
CA ILE A 71 13.66 -3.61 0.47
C ILE A 71 13.93 -4.84 1.33
N ALA A 72 13.20 -5.94 1.11
CA ALA A 72 13.39 -7.18 1.86
C ALA A 72 14.82 -7.71 1.72
N ASN A 73 15.41 -7.63 0.53
CA ASN A 73 16.81 -8.00 0.29
C ASN A 73 17.77 -7.08 1.05
N ALA A 74 17.56 -5.75 1.00
CA ALA A 74 18.37 -4.82 1.79
C ALA A 74 18.30 -5.11 3.31
N ILE A 75 17.13 -5.48 3.83
CA ILE A 75 16.97 -5.87 5.25
C ILE A 75 17.76 -7.15 5.55
N ARG A 76 17.67 -8.17 4.68
CA ARG A 76 18.42 -9.44 4.82
C ARG A 76 19.93 -9.23 4.80
N ASP A 77 20.39 -8.34 3.92
CA ASP A 77 21.80 -8.02 3.72
C ASP A 77 22.36 -7.08 4.82
N GLY A 78 21.54 -6.69 5.79
CA GLY A 78 21.93 -5.83 6.91
C GLY A 78 22.01 -4.35 6.56
N LEU A 79 21.50 -3.94 5.40
CA LEU A 79 21.48 -2.56 4.90
C LEU A 79 20.26 -1.79 5.44
N LEU A 80 20.05 -1.80 6.76
CA LEU A 80 18.88 -1.18 7.41
C LEU A 80 18.70 0.32 7.10
N PRO A 81 19.74 1.18 7.06
CA PRO A 81 19.57 2.58 6.69
C PRO A 81 18.98 2.77 5.29
N THR A 82 19.41 1.96 4.32
CA THR A 82 18.89 1.96 2.95
C THR A 82 17.45 1.47 2.93
N ALA A 83 17.15 0.37 3.62
CA ALA A 83 15.80 -0.18 3.70
C ALA A 83 14.83 0.82 4.33
N LYS A 84 15.24 1.50 5.42
CA LYS A 84 14.44 2.53 6.10
C LYS A 84 14.03 3.65 5.14
N LYS A 85 14.98 4.22 4.42
CA LYS A 85 14.70 5.31 3.47
C LYS A 85 13.70 4.86 2.39
N ARG A 86 13.92 3.68 1.81
CA ARG A 86 13.02 3.12 0.79
C ARG A 86 11.62 2.83 1.34
N LEU A 87 11.51 2.36 2.58
CA LEU A 87 10.23 2.13 3.25
C LEU A 87 9.50 3.44 3.55
N GLU A 88 10.22 4.52 3.88
CA GLU A 88 9.65 5.85 4.05
C GLU A 88 9.07 6.38 2.74
N ASP A 89 9.87 6.39 1.68
CA ASP A 89 9.45 6.83 0.34
C ASP A 89 8.23 6.02 -0.16
N LEU A 90 8.29 4.69 -0.03
CA LEU A 90 7.22 3.80 -0.48
C LEU A 90 5.94 3.93 0.37
N SER A 91 6.08 4.13 1.68
CA SER A 91 4.95 4.33 2.58
C SER A 91 4.17 5.58 2.19
N GLU A 92 4.83 6.68 1.89
CA GLU A 92 4.18 7.92 1.47
C GLU A 92 3.50 7.77 0.11
N GLN A 93 4.20 7.19 -0.87
CA GLN A 93 3.64 6.93 -2.20
C GLN A 93 2.40 6.02 -2.14
N THR A 94 2.47 4.93 -1.37
CA THR A 94 1.35 3.98 -1.24
C THR A 94 0.15 4.64 -0.56
N PHE A 95 0.38 5.49 0.45
CA PHE A 95 -0.70 6.26 1.09
C PHE A 95 -1.38 7.22 0.12
N MET A 96 -0.59 8.01 -0.62
CA MET A 96 -1.13 8.99 -1.57
C MET A 96 -1.89 8.29 -2.70
N HIS A 97 -1.36 7.18 -3.21
CA HIS A 97 -2.03 6.37 -4.22
C HIS A 97 -3.35 5.76 -3.71
N ALA A 98 -3.36 5.26 -2.47
CA ALA A 98 -4.58 4.76 -1.83
C ALA A 98 -5.65 5.86 -1.72
N LEU A 99 -5.24 7.05 -1.26
CA LEU A 99 -6.12 8.20 -1.12
C LEU A 99 -6.70 8.63 -2.47
N GLU A 100 -5.86 8.70 -3.51
CA GLU A 100 -6.28 9.05 -4.86
C GLU A 100 -7.34 8.09 -5.40
N LYS A 101 -7.11 6.77 -5.32
CA LYS A 101 -8.10 5.77 -5.77
C LYS A 101 -9.42 5.87 -5.02
N VAL A 102 -9.39 6.12 -3.71
CA VAL A 102 -10.61 6.29 -2.91
C VAL A 102 -11.36 7.55 -3.34
N VAL A 103 -10.67 8.68 -3.51
CA VAL A 103 -11.29 9.93 -3.99
C VAL A 103 -11.87 9.75 -5.39
N GLN A 104 -11.15 9.10 -6.30
CA GLN A 104 -11.65 8.79 -7.64
C GLN A 104 -12.91 7.91 -7.59
N CYS A 105 -12.93 6.90 -6.72
CA CYS A 105 -14.11 6.08 -6.48
C CYS A 105 -15.30 6.95 -6.03
N GLU A 106 -15.14 7.76 -4.98
CA GLU A 106 -16.23 8.60 -4.46
C GLU A 106 -16.76 9.59 -5.50
N CYS A 107 -15.85 10.23 -6.24
CA CYS A 107 -16.23 11.15 -7.32
C CYS A 107 -17.03 10.42 -8.42
N SER A 108 -16.61 9.21 -8.81
CA SER A 108 -17.33 8.41 -9.82
C SER A 108 -18.74 8.00 -9.38
N GLN A 109 -18.97 7.82 -8.08
CA GLN A 109 -20.29 7.55 -7.53
C GLN A 109 -21.18 8.81 -7.58
N GLY A 110 -20.61 9.99 -7.34
CA GLY A 110 -21.35 11.27 -7.33
C GLY A 110 -21.83 11.75 -8.70
N PHE A 111 -21.16 11.39 -9.79
CA PHE A 111 -21.55 11.79 -11.16
C PHE A 111 -22.72 10.99 -11.76
N ASN A 112 -23.11 9.86 -11.17
CA ASN A 112 -24.26 9.07 -11.64
C ASN A 112 -25.63 9.64 -11.19
N VAL A 113 -25.67 10.74 -10.44
CA VAL A 113 -26.91 11.30 -9.88
C VAL A 113 -27.53 12.42 -10.73
N ASN A 114 -26.87 12.90 -11.80
CA ASN A 114 -27.35 14.04 -12.61
C ASN A 114 -27.45 13.79 -14.13
N SER A 115 -27.76 12.57 -14.57
CA SER A 115 -28.05 12.27 -15.99
C SER A 115 -29.52 11.94 -16.26
N VAL A 116 -30.46 12.61 -15.59
CA VAL A 116 -31.86 12.67 -16.01
C VAL A 116 -32.41 14.07 -15.77
N SER A 117 -32.52 14.86 -16.85
CA SER A 117 -33.62 15.79 -17.21
C SER A 117 -33.24 16.53 -18.49
#